data_AF-X1QB61-F1
#
_entry.id   AF-X1QB61-F1
#
_cell.length_a   1.000
_cell.length_b   1.000
_cell.length_c   1.000
_cell.angle_alpha   90.00
_cell.angle_beta   90.00
_cell.angle_gamma   90.00
#
_symmetry.space_group_name_H-M   'P 1'
#
loop_
_entity.id
_entity.type
_entity.pdbx_description
1 polymer ?
#
loop_
_entity_poly.entity_id
_entity_poly.type
_entity_poly.pdbx_seq_one_letter_code
_entity_poly.pdbx_strand_id
1 'polypeptide(L)'
;MPRPDPAEIYRLIEKEGVTHMCGAPIVWARLAEYMDGKGLKFSRYVKIENGGAAPSPKLIRSIESKGAEIIHSYGLTESLDG
;
A
#
# COMPACT_ATOMS: atom_id res chain seq x y z
N MET A 1 4.89 -10.98 -16.12
CA MET A 1 4.31 -11.10 -14.75
C MET A 1 2.91 -10.52 -14.78
N PRO A 2 1.86 -11.23 -14.33
CA PRO A 2 0.51 -10.67 -14.28
C PRO A 2 0.49 -9.47 -13.32
N ARG A 3 -0.27 -8.42 -13.66
CA ARG A 3 -0.44 -7.26 -12.78
C ARG A 3 -1.20 -7.69 -11.52
N PRO A 4 -0.81 -7.25 -10.32
CA PRO A 4 -1.57 -7.52 -9.11
C PRO A 4 -3.01 -6.99 -9.22
N ASP A 5 -4.00 -7.82 -8.88
CA ASP A 5 -5.42 -7.45 -8.87
C ASP A 5 -5.80 -6.80 -7.52
N PRO A 6 -6.26 -5.55 -7.49
CA PRO A 6 -6.68 -4.85 -6.27
C PRO A 6 -7.74 -5.58 -5.46
N ALA A 7 -8.68 -6.27 -6.12
CA ALA A 7 -9.77 -6.97 -5.43
C ALA A 7 -9.23 -8.16 -4.63
N GLU A 8 -8.33 -8.92 -5.24
CA GLU A 8 -7.69 -10.07 -4.60
C GLU A 8 -6.73 -9.65 -3.48
N ILE A 9 -5.99 -8.55 -3.68
CA ILE A 9 -5.13 -7.97 -2.64
C ILE A 9 -5.97 -7.60 -1.41
N TYR A 10 -7.06 -6.83 -1.60
CA TYR A 10 -7.93 -6.44 -0.49
C TYR A 10 -8.53 -7.66 0.22
N ARG A 11 -9.03 -8.64 -0.55
CA ARG A 11 -9.60 -9.88 -0.01
C ARG A 11 -8.60 -10.64 0.85
N LEU A 12 -7.35 -10.77 0.41
CA LEU A 12 -6.30 -11.47 1.14
C LEU A 12 -5.85 -10.70 2.39
N ILE A 13 -5.73 -9.37 2.32
CA ILE A 13 -5.42 -8.54 3.49
C ILE A 13 -6.44 -8.77 4.60
N GLU A 14 -7.72 -8.70 4.27
CA GLU A 14 -8.81 -8.88 5.22
C GLU A 14 -8.90 -10.33 5.73
N LYS A 15 -8.80 -11.32 4.82
CA LYS A 15 -8.91 -12.74 5.17
C LYS A 15 -7.78 -13.22 6.07
N GLU A 16 -6.55 -12.83 5.77
CA GLU A 16 -5.36 -13.30 6.50
C GLU A 16 -5.01 -12.38 7.68
N GLY A 17 -5.76 -11.29 7.89
CA GLY A 17 -5.54 -10.37 9.00
C GLY A 17 -4.19 -9.64 8.91
N VAL A 18 -3.76 -9.30 7.69
CA VAL A 18 -2.48 -8.64 7.44
C VAL A 18 -2.40 -7.32 8.20
N THR A 19 -1.26 -7.07 8.85
CA THR A 19 -0.97 -5.84 9.60
C THR A 19 0.23 -5.07 9.05
N HIS A 20 1.08 -5.71 8.25
CA HIS A 20 2.30 -5.15 7.67
C HIS A 20 2.49 -5.69 6.26
N MET A 21 2.83 -4.83 5.30
CA MET A 21 2.99 -5.19 3.90
C MET A 21 3.94 -4.23 3.18
N CYS A 22 4.68 -4.71 2.18
CA CYS A 22 5.63 -3.93 1.40
C CYS A 22 5.32 -4.06 -0.10
N GLY A 23 5.59 -3.00 -0.87
CA GLY A 23 5.22 -2.95 -2.28
C GLY A 23 5.44 -1.58 -2.91
N ALA A 24 5.23 -1.54 -4.23
CA ALA A 24 5.48 -0.34 -5.02
C ALA A 24 4.30 0.65 -4.96
N PRO A 25 4.54 1.97 -5.10
CA PRO A 25 3.51 3.00 -5.02
C PRO A 25 2.30 2.76 -5.95
N ILE A 26 2.55 2.19 -7.13
CA ILE A 26 1.51 1.91 -8.13
C ILE A 26 0.51 0.84 -7.67
N VAL A 27 0.94 -0.12 -6.83
CA VAL A 27 0.06 -1.14 -6.26
C VAL A 27 -0.87 -0.49 -5.25
N TRP A 28 -0.32 0.39 -4.40
CA TRP A 28 -1.07 1.12 -3.38
C TRP A 28 -2.07 2.10 -3.97
N ALA A 29 -1.69 2.80 -5.03
CA ALA A 29 -2.59 3.70 -5.75
C ALA A 29 -3.81 2.96 -6.32
N ARG A 30 -3.59 1.80 -6.96
CA ARG A 30 -4.68 1.00 -7.53
C ARG A 30 -5.57 0.36 -6.46
N LEU A 31 -4.98 -0.07 -5.35
CA LEU A 31 -5.74 -0.57 -4.20
C LEU A 31 -6.63 0.54 -3.61
N ALA A 32 -6.08 1.74 -3.41
CA ALA A 32 -6.82 2.88 -2.91
C ALA A 32 -8.00 3.26 -3.83
N GLU A 33 -7.77 3.31 -5.15
CA GLU A 33 -8.81 3.59 -6.16
C GLU A 33 -9.93 2.53 -6.14
N TYR A 34 -9.56 1.24 -6.09
CA TYR A 34 -10.53 0.16 -5.95
C TYR A 34 -11.37 0.30 -4.68
N MET A 35 -10.74 0.59 -3.55
CA MET A 35 -11.42 0.78 -2.28
C MET A 35 -12.35 2.00 -2.30
N ASP A 36 -11.93 3.10 -2.91
CA ASP A 36 -12.77 4.30 -3.09
C ASP A 36 -14.02 3.98 -3.91
N GLY A 37 -13.87 3.28 -5.03
CA GLY A 37 -14.99 2.87 -5.89
C GLY A 37 -15.97 1.88 -5.23
N LYS A 38 -15.58 1.28 -4.10
CA LYS A 38 -16.39 0.31 -3.34
C LYS A 38 -16.77 0.80 -1.94
N GLY A 39 -16.33 2.00 -1.53
CA GLY A 39 -16.54 2.52 -0.18
C GLY A 39 -15.86 1.68 0.92
N LEU A 40 -14.76 1.00 0.59
CA LEU A 40 -14.07 0.07 1.49
C LEU A 40 -13.03 0.76 2.37
N LYS A 41 -12.81 0.19 3.55
CA LYS A 41 -11.72 0.51 4.47
C LYS A 41 -11.10 -0.79 4.99
N PHE A 42 -9.91 -0.73 5.55
CA PHE A 42 -9.34 -1.88 6.25
C PHE A 42 -10.11 -2.11 7.56
N SER A 43 -10.38 -3.38 7.91
CA SER A 43 -11.02 -3.71 9.19
C SER A 43 -10.10 -3.52 10.39
N ARG A 44 -8.80 -3.34 10.14
CA ARG A 44 -7.73 -3.19 11.13
C ARG A 44 -6.70 -2.22 10.62
N TYR A 45 -5.87 -1.73 11.54
CA TYR A 45 -4.75 -0.88 11.17
C TYR A 45 -3.69 -1.68 10.40
N VAL A 46 -3.27 -1.15 9.26
CA VAL A 46 -2.26 -1.77 8.38
C VAL A 46 -1.11 -0.80 8.16
N LYS A 47 0.13 -1.27 8.29
CA LYS A 47 1.33 -0.53 7.90
C LYS A 47 1.80 -0.97 6.52
N ILE A 48 2.00 0.00 5.65
CA ILE A 48 2.40 -0.19 4.27
C ILE A 48 3.78 0.42 4.07
N GLU A 49 4.77 -0.41 3.84
CA GLU A 49 6.08 0.05 3.41
C GLU A 49 6.08 0.27 1.89
N ASN A 50 6.46 1.47 1.49
CA ASN A 50 6.55 1.87 0.10
C ASN A 50 8.00 1.84 -0.37
N GLY A 51 8.35 0.84 -1.19
CA GLY A 51 9.67 0.72 -1.79
C GLY A 51 9.81 1.59 -3.05
N GLY A 52 10.96 2.25 -3.18
CA GLY A 52 11.33 3.03 -4.38
C GLY A 52 10.93 4.51 -4.28
N ALA A 53 10.18 5.00 -5.27
CA ALA A 53 9.84 6.41 -5.39
C ALA A 53 8.94 6.90 -4.24
N ALA A 54 9.09 8.17 -3.85
CA ALA A 54 8.27 8.78 -2.81
C ALA A 54 6.77 8.75 -3.16
N PRO A 55 5.91 8.32 -2.23
CA PRO A 55 4.47 8.36 -2.46
C PRO A 55 4.00 9.83 -2.52
N SER A 56 3.07 10.13 -3.43
CA SER A 56 2.51 11.49 -3.52
C SER A 56 1.70 11.83 -2.25
N PRO A 57 1.62 13.11 -1.81
CA PRO A 57 0.79 13.50 -0.67
C PRO A 57 -0.69 13.11 -0.80
N LYS A 58 -1.20 13.03 -2.04
CA LYS A 58 -2.57 12.57 -2.32
C LYS A 58 -2.73 11.08 -2.00
N LEU A 59 -1.75 10.25 -2.35
CA LEU A 59 -1.76 8.83 -2.04
C LEU A 59 -1.70 8.59 -0.54
N ILE A 60 -0.81 9.31 0.16
CA ILE A 60 -0.66 9.23 1.63
C ILE A 60 -2.02 9.46 2.31
N ARG A 61 -2.66 10.60 2.05
CA ARG A 61 -3.98 10.92 2.64
C ARG A 61 -5.06 9.90 2.29
N SER A 62 -5.05 9.36 1.06
CA SER A 62 -6.04 8.37 0.64
C SER A 62 -5.90 7.06 1.43
N ILE A 63 -4.66 6.59 1.63
CA ILE A 63 -4.36 5.38 2.41
C ILE A 63 -4.68 5.59 3.90
N GLU A 64 -4.30 6.74 4.46
CA GLU A 64 -4.62 7.11 5.85
C GLU A 64 -6.12 7.14 6.13
N SER A 65 -6.91 7.69 5.21
CA SER A 65 -8.38 7.72 5.34
C SER A 65 -9.05 6.34 5.37
N LYS A 66 -8.32 5.31 4.93
CA LYS A 66 -8.75 3.90 4.84
C LYS A 66 -8.29 3.06 6.03
N GLY A 67 -7.59 3.65 7.01
CA GLY A 67 -7.14 2.96 8.21
C GLY A 67 -5.74 2.33 8.06
N ALA A 68 -4.89 2.87 7.20
CA ALA A 68 -3.52 2.41 7.02
C ALA A 68 -2.50 3.53 7.09
N GLU A 69 -1.29 3.22 7.49
CA GLU A 69 -0.13 4.13 7.45
C GLU A 69 0.77 3.73 6.29
N ILE A 70 1.28 4.71 5.56
CA ILE A 70 2.30 4.48 4.53
C ILE A 70 3.65 5.02 4.99
N ILE A 71 4.61 4.11 5.13
CA ILE A 71 5.99 4.40 5.51
C ILE A 71 6.81 4.39 4.23
N HIS A 72 7.43 5.51 3.88
CA HIS A 72 8.38 5.54 2.78
C HIS A 72 9.76 5.13 3.30
N SER A 73 10.19 3.91 2.98
CA SER A 73 11.58 3.53 3.19
C SER A 73 12.43 4.19 2.10
N TYR A 74 13.29 5.11 2.51
CA TYR A 74 14.28 5.73 1.63
C TYR A 74 15.36 4.70 1.31
N GLY A 75 15.08 3.84 0.33
CA GLY A 75 16.09 2.97 -0.27
C GLY A 75 16.87 3.74 -1.33
N LEU A 76 17.99 4.34 -0.97
CA LEU A 76 19.04 4.55 -1.97
C LEU A 76 19.58 3.17 -2.30
N THR A 77 19.49 2.76 -3.55
CA THR A 77 20.30 1.65 -4.09
C THR A 77 21.81 1.87 -3.90
N GLU A 78 22.23 3.07 -3.47
CA GLU A 78 23.61 3.47 -3.18
C GLU A 78 24.07 3.16 -1.74
N SER A 79 23.22 2.59 -0.87
CA SER A 79 23.63 2.17 0.49
C SER A 79 24.02 0.68 0.59
N LEU A 80 24.20 0.00 -0.54
CA LEU A 80 24.68 -1.40 -0.62
C LEU A 80 26.07 -1.56 -1.25
N ASP A 81 26.82 -0.48 -1.46
CA ASP A 81 28.26 -0.57 -1.69
C ASP A 81 28.99 -0.35 -0.36
N GLY A 82 29.24 -1.47 0.33
CA GLY A 82 30.29 -1.58 1.35
C GLY A 82 31.54 -2.17 0.73
#